data_AF-A0A6B0SU32-F1
#
_entry.id   AF-A0A6B0SU32-F1
#
_cell.length_a   1.000
_cell.length_b   1.000
_cell.length_c   1.000
_cell.angle_alpha   90.00
_cell.angle_beta   90.00
_cell.angle_gamma   90.00
#
_symmetry.space_group_name_H-M   'P 1'
#
loop_
_entity.id
_entity.type
_entity.pdbx_description
1 polymer ?
#
loop_
_entity_poly.entity_id
_entity_poly.type
_entity_poly.pdbx_seq_one_letter_code
_entity_poly.pdbx_strand_id
1 'polypeptide(L)'
;MGSEPSTESTGADRPDGDASDPRATVTDGGEATRPPYSPATLLRDWVAAGVVVAGLYALLYAVPLPPFGVPGYLLIVAFDWLEAILPTFPSSIAYDAAFGGFLAALAAAAAVGGSAARSRGARDGWRVGAGSGLATVGAVGAVLAVGVFAANARGDYVPFLLVTGTSLALLAGGRVLAFGRLGRRSA
;
A
#
# COMPACT_ATOMS: atom_id res chain seq x y z
N MET A 1 -58.56 41.06 -21.50
CA MET A 1 -59.18 39.73 -21.39
C MET A 1 -58.03 38.74 -21.20
N GLY A 2 -57.63 38.27 -20.01
CA GLY A 2 -58.30 38.23 -18.72
C GLY A 2 -59.06 36.91 -18.52
N SER A 3 -58.33 35.82 -18.22
CA SER A 3 -58.71 34.73 -17.30
C SER A 3 -57.71 33.54 -17.36
N GLU A 4 -56.90 33.38 -16.31
CA GLU A 4 -56.26 32.12 -15.86
C GLU A 4 -57.35 31.14 -15.30
N PRO A 5 -57.10 30.03 -14.55
CA PRO A 5 -55.91 29.19 -14.30
C PRO A 5 -56.23 27.66 -14.39
N SER A 6 -55.24 26.76 -14.27
CA SER A 6 -55.45 25.39 -13.75
C SER A 6 -54.15 24.83 -13.16
N THR A 7 -54.22 24.50 -11.88
CA THR A 7 -53.18 23.96 -11.01
C THR A 7 -53.06 22.44 -11.08
N GLU A 8 -51.94 21.94 -10.55
CA GLU A 8 -51.83 20.71 -9.74
C GLU A 8 -51.58 19.35 -10.42
N SER A 9 -50.40 18.77 -10.13
CA SER A 9 -50.27 17.60 -9.22
C SER A 9 -49.19 16.59 -9.68
N THR A 10 -48.10 16.59 -8.90
CA THR A 10 -47.42 15.43 -8.28
C THR A 10 -47.46 14.04 -8.94
N GLY A 11 -46.28 13.44 -9.12
CA GLY A 11 -46.10 11.99 -9.28
C GLY A 11 -45.02 11.67 -10.30
N ALA A 12 -43.74 11.65 -9.90
CA ALA A 12 -43.05 10.41 -9.53
C ALA A 12 -42.86 9.46 -10.73
N ASP A 13 -41.71 9.58 -11.41
CA ASP A 13 -41.01 8.38 -11.87
C ASP A 13 -39.50 8.65 -12.04
N ARG A 14 -38.76 8.27 -11.00
CA ARG A 14 -37.36 7.81 -11.10
C ARG A 14 -37.42 6.41 -10.49
N PRO A 15 -36.70 5.40 -11.02
CA PRO A 15 -35.27 5.37 -10.75
C PRO A 15 -34.44 4.49 -11.70
N ASP A 16 -33.64 5.09 -12.59
CA ASP A 16 -32.42 4.43 -13.08
C ASP A 16 -31.22 5.11 -12.41
N GLY A 17 -31.21 5.02 -11.08
CA GLY A 17 -30.07 5.37 -10.27
C GLY A 17 -29.25 4.12 -10.07
N ASP A 18 -28.22 3.94 -10.89
CA ASP A 18 -27.17 2.95 -10.66
C ASP A 18 -26.63 3.13 -9.24
N ALA A 19 -27.01 2.21 -8.35
CA ALA A 19 -26.74 2.26 -6.92
C ALA A 19 -25.26 1.96 -6.56
N SER A 20 -24.34 2.10 -7.52
CA SER A 20 -22.92 1.78 -7.36
C SER A 20 -22.03 3.01 -7.28
N ASP A 21 -22.56 4.21 -7.54
CA ASP A 21 -21.76 5.44 -7.45
C ASP A 21 -21.92 6.08 -6.05
N PRO A 22 -20.83 6.24 -5.28
CA PRO A 22 -20.91 6.94 -4.00
C PRO A 22 -21.31 8.39 -4.26
N ARG A 23 -22.53 8.74 -3.83
CA ARG A 23 -23.10 10.10 -3.89
C ARG A 23 -22.04 11.11 -3.44
N ALA A 24 -21.62 11.97 -4.36
CA ALA A 24 -20.88 13.17 -4.02
C ALA A 24 -21.76 14.00 -3.06
N THR A 25 -21.29 14.17 -1.82
CA THR A 25 -21.85 15.17 -0.91
C THR A 25 -21.52 16.54 -1.48
N VAL A 26 -22.52 17.19 -2.08
CA VAL A 26 -22.45 18.58 -2.53
C VAL A 26 -22.56 19.44 -1.28
N THR A 27 -21.43 19.99 -0.82
CA THR A 27 -21.42 21.09 0.14
C THR A 27 -21.70 22.41 -0.60
N ASP A 28 -22.35 23.33 0.09
CA ASP A 28 -23.03 24.53 -0.43
C ASP A 28 -22.06 25.65 -0.91
N GLY A 29 -21.08 25.29 -1.72
CA GLY A 29 -19.97 26.16 -2.14
C GLY A 29 -19.27 25.76 -3.44
N GLY A 30 -19.89 24.95 -4.30
CA GLY A 30 -19.40 24.67 -5.67
C GLY A 30 -18.13 23.81 -5.78
N GLU A 31 -17.45 23.50 -4.69
CA GLU A 31 -16.37 22.51 -4.65
C GLU A 31 -16.95 21.14 -4.31
N ALA A 32 -17.18 20.33 -5.34
CA ALA A 32 -17.39 18.91 -5.17
C ALA A 32 -16.10 18.29 -4.61
N THR A 33 -15.95 18.27 -3.28
CA THR A 33 -14.94 17.45 -2.62
C THR A 33 -15.31 16.00 -2.85
N ARG A 34 -14.81 15.41 -3.94
CA ARG A 34 -14.83 13.95 -4.11
C ARG A 34 -14.22 13.35 -2.84
N PRO A 35 -14.87 12.38 -2.18
CA PRO A 35 -14.24 11.67 -1.09
C PRO A 35 -12.88 11.15 -1.59
N PRO A 36 -11.80 11.31 -0.80
CA PRO A 36 -10.44 11.22 -1.31
C PRO A 36 -10.18 9.91 -2.07
N TYR A 37 -10.82 8.79 -1.71
CA TYR A 37 -10.78 7.54 -2.47
C TYR A 37 -12.04 6.68 -2.28
N SER A 38 -12.39 5.86 -3.27
CA SER A 38 -13.39 4.80 -3.13
C SER A 38 -12.79 3.58 -2.42
N PRO A 39 -13.53 2.86 -1.55
CA PRO A 39 -13.07 1.63 -0.89
C PRO A 39 -12.52 0.59 -1.87
N ALA A 40 -13.09 0.50 -3.07
CA ALA A 40 -12.64 -0.40 -4.13
C ALA A 40 -11.20 -0.11 -4.59
N THR A 41 -10.79 1.16 -4.62
CA THR A 41 -9.42 1.54 -5.04
C THR A 41 -8.40 1.15 -3.98
N LEU A 42 -8.74 1.37 -2.70
CA LEU A 42 -7.92 0.96 -1.56
C LEU A 42 -7.75 -0.56 -1.51
N LEU A 43 -8.84 -1.31 -1.69
CA LEU A 43 -8.81 -2.77 -1.72
C LEU A 43 -7.92 -3.28 -2.85
N ARG A 44 -8.02 -2.69 -4.04
CA ARG A 44 -7.17 -3.06 -5.18
C ARG A 44 -5.69 -2.82 -4.90
N ASP A 45 -5.34 -1.69 -4.28
CA ASP A 45 -3.95 -1.40 -3.92
C ASP A 45 -3.44 -2.31 -2.83
N TRP A 46 -4.29 -2.62 -1.85
CA TRP A 46 -3.99 -3.56 -0.78
C TRP A 46 -3.68 -4.94 -1.33
N VAL A 47 -4.49 -5.45 -2.26
CA VAL A 47 -4.23 -6.72 -2.94
C VAL A 47 -2.93 -6.66 -3.75
N ALA A 48 -2.72 -5.61 -4.55
CA ALA A 48 -1.50 -5.48 -5.37
C ALA A 48 -0.23 -5.40 -4.50
N ALA A 49 -0.27 -4.60 -3.42
CA ALA A 49 0.81 -4.50 -2.46
C ALA A 49 1.02 -5.82 -1.71
N GLY A 50 -0.07 -6.49 -1.32
CA GLY A 50 -0.04 -7.80 -0.66
C GLY A 50 0.64 -8.86 -1.52
N VAL A 51 0.32 -8.92 -2.82
CA VAL A 51 0.99 -9.83 -3.77
C VAL A 51 2.48 -9.53 -3.86
N VAL A 52 2.89 -8.26 -3.87
CA VAL A 52 4.32 -7.88 -3.90
C VAL A 52 5.01 -8.29 -2.60
N VAL A 53 4.44 -7.97 -1.44
CA VAL A 53 5.00 -8.30 -0.12
C VAL A 53 5.13 -9.82 0.04
N ALA A 54 4.06 -10.56 -0.27
CA ALA A 54 4.07 -12.02 -0.23
C ALA A 54 5.05 -12.60 -1.26
N GLY A 55 5.17 -12.01 -2.44
CA GLY A 55 6.13 -12.40 -3.46
C GLY A 55 7.58 -12.22 -3.03
N LEU A 56 7.90 -11.10 -2.35
CA LEU A 56 9.23 -10.86 -1.79
C LEU A 56 9.57 -11.83 -0.65
N TYR A 57 8.58 -12.19 0.17
CA TYR A 57 8.72 -13.24 1.17
C TYR A 57 8.95 -14.62 0.52
N ALA A 58 8.12 -14.99 -0.46
CA ALA A 58 8.27 -16.25 -1.20
C ALA A 58 9.60 -16.34 -1.95
N LEU A 59 10.13 -15.21 -2.41
CA LEU A 59 11.42 -15.14 -3.11
C LEU A 59 12.58 -15.64 -2.24
N LEU A 60 12.51 -15.47 -0.91
CA LEU A 60 13.50 -16.04 0.02
C LEU A 60 13.61 -17.56 -0.11
N TYR A 61 12.47 -18.25 -0.30
CA TYR A 61 12.42 -19.70 -0.42
C TYR A 61 12.77 -20.18 -1.83
N ALA A 62 12.46 -19.37 -2.85
CA ALA A 62 12.77 -19.71 -4.23
C ALA A 62 14.25 -19.47 -4.58
N VAL A 63 14.82 -18.36 -4.11
CA VAL A 63 16.20 -17.93 -4.38
C VAL A 63 16.83 -17.36 -3.10
N PRO A 64 17.39 -18.22 -2.22
CA PRO A 64 17.92 -17.79 -0.92
C PRO A 64 19.27 -17.04 -1.02
N LEU A 65 19.74 -16.75 -2.23
CA LEU A 65 21.03 -16.10 -2.48
C LEU A 65 20.88 -14.57 -2.43
N PRO A 66 21.82 -13.84 -1.80
CA PRO A 66 21.87 -12.38 -1.92
C PRO A 66 22.06 -11.94 -3.38
N PRO A 67 21.42 -10.85 -3.83
CA PRO A 67 20.55 -9.95 -3.05
C PRO A 67 19.07 -10.39 -3.00
N PHE A 68 18.67 -11.46 -3.68
CA PHE A 68 17.27 -11.83 -3.87
C PHE A 68 16.58 -12.39 -2.61
N GLY A 69 17.33 -13.04 -1.73
CA GLY A 69 16.81 -13.47 -0.42
C GLY A 69 16.69 -12.36 0.62
N VAL A 70 17.39 -11.24 0.45
CA VAL A 70 17.45 -10.15 1.43
C VAL A 70 16.08 -9.52 1.71
N PRO A 71 15.23 -9.20 0.71
CA PRO A 71 13.90 -8.64 0.96
C PRO A 71 13.02 -9.52 1.84
N GLY A 72 12.98 -10.83 1.59
CA GLY A 72 12.18 -11.76 2.39
C GLY A 72 12.75 -11.93 3.81
N TYR A 73 14.09 -11.96 3.95
CA TYR A 73 14.74 -11.99 5.25
C TYR A 73 14.42 -10.75 6.10
N LEU A 74 14.37 -9.55 5.48
CA LEU A 74 14.01 -8.32 6.19
C LEU A 74 12.58 -8.35 6.76
N LEU A 75 11.65 -9.02 6.08
CA LEU A 75 10.27 -9.17 6.58
C LEU A 75 10.23 -10.05 7.84
N ILE A 76 11.04 -11.12 7.89
CA ILE A 76 11.17 -11.97 9.07
C ILE A 76 11.77 -11.17 10.22
N VAL A 77 12.91 -10.51 10.00
CA VAL A 77 13.58 -9.71 11.05
C VAL A 77 12.70 -8.58 11.57
N ALA A 78 11.94 -7.91 10.69
CA ALA A 78 10.98 -6.89 11.10
C ALA A 78 9.89 -7.46 12.01
N PHE A 79 9.41 -8.66 11.69
CA PHE A 79 8.43 -9.34 12.52
C PHE A 79 9.03 -9.81 13.86
N ASP A 80 10.25 -10.35 13.89
CA ASP A 80 10.92 -10.75 15.14
C ASP A 80 11.06 -9.56 16.11
N TRP A 81 11.36 -8.37 15.60
CA TRP A 81 11.38 -7.14 16.39
C TRP A 81 10.00 -6.76 16.94
N LEU A 82 8.94 -6.99 16.16
CA LEU A 82 7.57 -6.78 16.60
C LEU A 82 7.15 -7.84 17.62
N GLU A 83 7.51 -9.10 17.40
CA GLU A 83 7.26 -10.21 18.33
C GLU A 83 7.92 -9.96 19.68
N ALA A 84 9.12 -9.39 19.71
CA ALA A 84 9.83 -9.08 20.95
C ALA A 84 9.05 -8.14 21.91
N ILE A 85 8.05 -7.40 21.41
CA ILE A 85 7.18 -6.53 22.21
C ILE A 85 5.74 -7.08 22.32
N LEU A 86 5.44 -8.20 21.68
CA LEU A 86 4.15 -8.88 21.76
C LEU A 86 4.16 -9.97 22.84
N PRO A 87 2.97 -10.37 23.34
CA PRO A 87 2.86 -11.54 24.19
C PRO A 87 3.33 -12.79 23.44
N THR A 88 3.88 -13.76 24.19
CA THR A 88 4.31 -15.04 23.61
C THR A 88 3.16 -15.76 22.92
N PHE A 89 3.40 -16.24 21.70
CA PHE A 89 2.39 -16.99 20.96
C PHE A 89 2.23 -18.41 21.54
N PRO A 90 0.98 -18.86 21.76
CA PRO A 90 0.71 -20.15 22.41
C PRO A 90 0.95 -21.36 21.50
N SER A 91 1.09 -21.16 20.18
CA SER A 91 1.29 -22.24 19.21
C SER A 91 1.95 -21.72 17.93
N SER A 92 2.52 -22.64 17.13
CA SER A 92 3.06 -22.31 15.80
C SER A 92 2.01 -21.73 14.86
N ILE A 93 0.77 -22.22 14.91
CA ILE A 93 -0.33 -21.68 14.09
C ILE A 93 -0.64 -20.22 14.47
N ALA A 94 -0.60 -19.89 15.76
CA ALA A 94 -0.82 -18.52 16.23
C ALA A 94 0.30 -17.59 15.76
N TYR A 95 1.55 -18.08 15.76
CA TYR A 95 2.70 -17.37 15.20
C TYR A 95 2.53 -17.13 13.69
N ASP A 96 2.21 -18.18 12.92
CA ASP A 96 2.03 -18.09 11.46
C ASP A 96 0.90 -17.12 11.10
N ALA A 97 -0.21 -17.15 11.85
CA ALA A 97 -1.32 -16.21 11.68
C ALA A 97 -0.91 -14.77 12.00
N ALA A 98 -0.11 -14.55 13.06
CA ALA A 98 0.40 -13.23 13.41
C ALA A 98 1.37 -12.70 12.35
N PHE A 99 2.25 -13.56 11.82
CA PHE A 99 3.15 -13.20 10.72
C PHE A 99 2.36 -12.86 9.45
N GLY A 100 1.37 -13.67 9.08
CA GLY A 100 0.47 -13.37 7.96
C GLY A 100 -0.30 -12.05 8.15
N GLY A 101 -0.77 -11.79 9.36
CA GLY A 101 -1.39 -10.52 9.74
C GLY A 101 -0.43 -9.33 9.63
N PHE A 102 0.83 -9.50 10.01
CA PHE A 102 1.87 -8.50 9.84
C PHE A 102 2.11 -8.17 8.35
N LEU A 103 2.19 -9.17 7.47
CA LEU A 103 2.31 -8.94 6.02
C LEU A 103 1.08 -8.20 5.47
N ALA A 104 -0.12 -8.55 5.93
CA ALA A 104 -1.35 -7.86 5.56
C ALA A 104 -1.40 -6.40 6.05
N ALA A 105 -0.88 -6.12 7.26
CA ALA A 105 -0.76 -4.77 7.81
C ALA A 105 0.25 -3.93 7.02
N LEU A 106 1.38 -4.51 6.60
CA LEU A 106 2.33 -3.85 5.70
C LEU A 106 1.70 -3.52 4.35
N ALA A 107 0.92 -4.45 3.78
CA ALA A 107 0.16 -4.20 2.56
C ALA A 107 -0.87 -3.07 2.74
N ALA A 108 -1.50 -2.97 3.92
CA ALA A 108 -2.43 -1.87 4.23
C ALA A 108 -1.69 -0.52 4.31
N ALA A 109 -0.55 -0.47 4.99
CA ALA A 109 0.30 0.72 5.01
C ALA A 109 0.76 1.13 3.61
N ALA A 110 1.13 0.16 2.78
CA ALA A 110 1.49 0.38 1.37
C ALA A 110 0.29 0.91 0.55
N ALA A 111 -0.93 0.42 0.77
CA ALA A 111 -2.12 0.90 0.08
C ALA A 111 -2.43 2.36 0.44
N VAL A 112 -2.26 2.76 1.71
CA VAL A 112 -2.36 4.15 2.14
C VAL A 112 -1.29 5.01 1.46
N GLY A 113 -0.05 4.53 1.37
CA GLY A 113 1.02 5.20 0.63
C GLY A 113 0.72 5.36 -0.86
N GLY A 114 0.12 4.34 -1.49
CA GLY A 114 -0.33 4.37 -2.88
C GLY A 114 -1.50 5.34 -3.11
N SER A 115 -2.36 5.50 -2.11
CA SER A 115 -3.43 6.51 -2.12
C SER A 115 -2.83 7.93 -2.08
N ALA A 116 -1.85 8.17 -1.21
CA ALA A 116 -1.11 9.42 -1.18
C ALA A 116 -0.27 9.68 -2.46
N ALA A 117 0.04 8.64 -3.23
CA ALA A 117 0.66 8.79 -4.55
C ALA A 117 -0.36 9.25 -5.61
N ARG A 118 -1.59 8.73 -5.56
CA ARG A 118 -2.68 9.14 -6.45
C ARG A 118 -3.13 10.57 -6.21
N SER A 119 -3.10 11.06 -4.98
CA SER A 119 -3.46 12.46 -4.69
C SER A 119 -2.48 13.44 -5.35
N ARG A 120 -1.29 12.96 -5.70
CA ARG A 120 -0.24 13.67 -6.43
C ARG A 120 -0.24 13.39 -7.94
N GLY A 121 -1.28 12.74 -8.47
CA GLY A 121 -1.50 12.56 -9.91
C GLY A 121 -1.01 11.26 -10.53
N ALA A 122 -0.68 10.23 -9.74
CA ALA A 122 -0.39 8.89 -10.27
C ALA A 122 -1.66 8.22 -10.83
N ARG A 123 -1.60 7.61 -12.02
CA ARG A 123 -2.80 7.11 -12.74
C ARG A 123 -2.77 5.61 -13.07
N ASP A 124 -1.59 4.98 -13.16
CA ASP A 124 -1.50 3.56 -13.52
C ASP A 124 -1.83 2.62 -12.35
N GLY A 125 -3.11 2.21 -12.27
CA GLY A 125 -3.71 1.55 -11.12
C GLY A 125 -2.89 0.44 -10.42
N TRP A 126 -2.46 -0.60 -11.13
CA TRP A 126 -1.72 -1.71 -10.49
C TRP A 126 -0.26 -1.36 -10.16
N ARG A 127 0.35 -0.45 -10.94
CA ARG A 127 1.75 -0.02 -10.75
C ARG A 127 1.91 0.81 -9.49
N VAL A 128 0.89 1.60 -9.14
CA VAL A 128 0.90 2.39 -7.91
C VAL A 128 0.87 1.48 -6.67
N GLY A 129 -0.01 0.47 -6.64
CA GLY A 129 -0.06 -0.50 -5.54
C GLY A 129 1.20 -1.37 -5.44
N ALA A 130 1.73 -1.84 -6.58
CA ALA A 130 2.98 -2.61 -6.59
C ALA A 130 4.18 -1.76 -6.16
N GLY A 131 4.26 -0.52 -6.65
CA GLY A 131 5.32 0.42 -6.32
C GLY A 131 5.28 0.87 -4.86
N SER A 132 4.10 1.09 -4.29
CA SER A 132 3.97 1.38 -2.86
C SER A 132 4.33 0.19 -1.98
N GLY A 133 4.01 -1.04 -2.39
CA GLY A 133 4.48 -2.27 -1.73
C GLY A 133 6.00 -2.35 -1.65
N LEU A 134 6.69 -2.17 -2.78
CA LEU A 134 8.17 -2.13 -2.83
C LEU A 134 8.74 -1.03 -1.94
N ALA A 135 8.16 0.18 -2.01
CA ALA A 135 8.62 1.31 -1.23
C ALA A 135 8.45 1.06 0.28
N THR A 136 7.36 0.44 0.71
CA THR A 136 7.11 0.09 2.12
C THR A 136 8.16 -0.91 2.62
N VAL A 137 8.42 -1.99 1.87
CA VAL A 137 9.45 -2.98 2.28
C VAL A 137 10.84 -2.34 2.32
N GLY A 138 11.17 -1.49 1.33
CA GLY A 138 12.42 -0.74 1.33
C GLY A 138 12.53 0.24 2.51
N ALA A 139 11.44 0.90 2.91
CA ALA A 139 11.41 1.79 4.08
C ALA A 139 11.64 1.02 5.38
N VAL A 140 10.99 -0.14 5.55
CA VAL A 140 11.21 -1.04 6.69
C VAL A 140 12.67 -1.50 6.73
N GLY A 141 13.21 -1.91 5.58
CA GLY A 141 14.61 -2.31 5.47
C GLY A 141 15.58 -1.18 5.83
N ALA A 142 15.28 0.07 5.46
CA ALA A 142 16.11 1.22 5.83
C ALA A 142 16.08 1.52 7.34
N VAL A 143 14.95 1.31 8.01
CA VAL A 143 14.87 1.39 9.48
C VAL A 143 15.69 0.27 10.12
N LEU A 144 15.56 -0.96 9.64
CA LEU A 144 16.35 -2.10 10.12
C LEU A 144 17.85 -1.92 9.89
N ALA A 145 18.25 -1.25 8.81
CA ALA A 145 19.66 -0.95 8.53
C ALA A 145 20.33 -0.18 9.68
N VAL A 146 19.60 0.67 10.40
CA VAL A 146 20.11 1.38 11.59
C VAL A 146 20.44 0.39 12.71
N GLY A 147 19.57 -0.60 12.94
CA GLY A 147 19.81 -1.68 13.91
C GLY A 147 20.99 -2.56 13.50
N VAL A 148 21.08 -2.93 12.22
CA VAL A 148 22.19 -3.73 11.67
C VAL A 148 23.52 -2.97 11.80
N PHE A 149 23.53 -1.66 11.55
CA PHE A 149 24.70 -0.81 11.73
C PHE A 149 25.16 -0.79 13.19
N ALA A 150 24.24 -0.58 14.14
CA ALA A 150 24.55 -0.56 15.56
C ALA A 150 25.12 -1.91 16.04
N ALA A 151 24.54 -3.02 15.57
CA ALA A 151 25.00 -4.37 15.92
C ALA A 151 26.38 -4.72 15.33
N ASN A 152 26.69 -4.22 14.14
CA ASN A 152 27.91 -4.54 13.40
C ASN A 152 28.99 -3.43 13.42
N ALA A 153 28.85 -2.45 14.30
CA ALA A 153 29.78 -1.33 14.44
C ALA A 153 31.24 -1.73 14.75
N ARG A 154 31.52 -3.02 14.99
CA ARG A 154 32.84 -3.59 15.29
C ARG A 154 33.64 -4.05 14.06
N GLY A 155 33.16 -3.79 12.84
CA GLY A 155 33.99 -3.85 11.62
C GLY A 155 33.46 -4.69 10.46
N ASP A 156 32.40 -5.49 10.63
CA ASP A 156 31.79 -6.23 9.52
C ASP A 156 30.62 -5.45 8.91
N TYR A 157 30.92 -4.63 7.91
CA TYR A 157 29.93 -3.78 7.25
C TYR A 157 29.22 -4.48 6.07
N VAL A 158 29.58 -5.72 5.73
CA VAL A 158 28.97 -6.42 4.58
C VAL A 158 27.45 -6.60 4.77
N PRO A 159 26.95 -7.04 5.94
CA PRO A 159 25.51 -7.14 6.19
C PRO A 159 24.81 -5.78 6.11
N PHE A 160 25.46 -4.73 6.64
CA PHE A 160 24.93 -3.37 6.59
C PHE A 160 24.81 -2.85 5.15
N LEU A 161 25.83 -3.09 4.31
CA LEU A 161 25.83 -2.68 2.89
C LEU A 161 24.75 -3.43 2.09
N LEU A 162 24.58 -4.74 2.32
CA LEU A 162 23.55 -5.54 1.65
C LEU A 162 22.14 -5.07 2.03
N VAL A 163 21.88 -4.88 3.32
CA VAL A 163 20.57 -4.42 3.80
C VAL A 163 20.28 -3.00 3.30
N THR A 164 21.22 -2.08 3.50
CA THR A 164 21.08 -0.69 3.03
C THR A 164 20.89 -0.63 1.51
N GLY A 165 21.74 -1.33 0.75
CA GLY A 165 21.69 -1.34 -0.71
C GLY A 165 20.37 -1.91 -1.24
N THR A 166 19.92 -3.04 -0.70
CA THR A 166 18.64 -3.65 -1.08
C THR A 166 17.47 -2.73 -0.72
N SER A 167 17.49 -2.13 0.46
CA SER A 167 16.43 -1.22 0.93
C SER A 167 16.31 0.02 0.05
N LEU A 168 17.44 0.62 -0.32
CA LEU A 168 17.49 1.76 -1.23
C LEU A 168 17.04 1.38 -2.64
N ALA A 169 17.41 0.20 -3.14
CA ALA A 169 16.96 -0.29 -4.44
C ALA A 169 15.44 -0.50 -4.48
N LEU A 170 14.86 -1.09 -3.42
CA LEU A 170 13.41 -1.26 -3.27
C LEU A 170 12.68 0.09 -3.14
N LEU A 171 13.20 1.02 -2.35
CA LEU A 171 12.67 2.37 -2.22
C LEU A 171 12.68 3.12 -3.55
N ALA A 172 13.82 3.11 -4.25
CA ALA A 172 13.97 3.77 -5.53
C ALA A 172 13.08 3.13 -6.62
N GLY A 173 13.08 1.79 -6.72
CA GLY A 173 12.24 1.05 -7.65
C GLY A 173 10.75 1.27 -7.38
N GLY A 174 10.33 1.20 -6.12
CA GLY A 174 8.97 1.47 -5.69
C GLY A 174 8.54 2.90 -6.00
N ARG A 175 9.41 3.88 -5.73
CA ARG A 175 9.16 5.29 -6.07
C ARG A 175 9.02 5.49 -7.58
N VAL A 176 9.87 4.86 -8.40
CA VAL A 176 9.79 4.96 -9.87
C VAL A 176 8.51 4.30 -10.39
N LEU A 177 8.09 3.17 -9.83
CA LEU A 177 6.84 2.50 -10.20
C LEU A 177 5.59 3.28 -9.79
N ALA A 178 5.58 3.88 -8.59
CA ALA A 178 4.44 4.61 -8.06
C ALA A 178 4.35 6.07 -8.55
N PHE A 179 5.47 6.74 -8.82
CA PHE A 179 5.54 8.18 -9.14
C PHE A 179 6.27 8.53 -10.45
N GLY A 180 6.94 7.58 -11.08
CA GLY A 180 7.77 7.81 -12.27
C GLY A 180 6.98 7.97 -13.57
N ARG A 181 7.69 8.17 -14.70
CA ARG A 181 7.10 8.23 -16.06
C ARG A 181 6.30 6.97 -16.40
N LEU A 182 6.59 5.84 -15.74
CA LEU A 182 5.86 4.58 -15.89
C LEU A 182 4.50 4.58 -15.19
N GLY A 183 4.25 5.45 -14.19
CA GLY A 183 2.94 5.62 -13.54
C GLY A 183 2.11 6.78 -14.12
N ARG A 184 2.74 7.55 -15.01
CA ARG A 184 2.20 8.67 -15.78
C ARG A 184 2.23 8.27 -17.25
N ARG A 185 1.39 7.34 -17.70
CA ARG A 185 1.15 7.28 -19.14
C ARG A 185 0.65 8.64 -19.62
N SER A 186 1.42 9.20 -20.54
CA SER A 186 1.08 10.27 -21.46
C SER A 186 -0.28 10.00 -22.10
N ALA A 187 -1.06 11.07 -22.26
CA ALA A 187 -2.26 11.09 -23.07
C ALA A 187 -2.00 10.55 -24.49
#